data_AF-A0A7S3CF12-F1
#
_entry.id   AF-A0A7S3CF12-F1
#
_cell.length_a   1.000
_cell.length_b   1.000
_cell.length_c   1.000
_cell.angle_alpha   90.00
_cell.angle_beta   90.00
_cell.angle_gamma   90.00
#
_symmetry.space_group_name_H-M   'P 1'
#
loop_
_entity.id
_entity.type
_entity.pdbx_description
1 polymer ?
#
loop_
_entity_poly.entity_id
_entity_poly.type
_entity_poly.pdbx_seq_one_letter_code
_entity_poly.pdbx_strand_id
1 'polypeptide(L)'
;GAAAPPPSGSLSLLSFEILSDRIVIPTAFSSVGEYRGVWIRAMVEEVQLRLGEAKKKLQNWARFNKGKRCPFVGTGRVTRYERARQKRSEAGGDGKEPPKTFIAFDRKPYTKNAAMADTWVLGTDEESLRDRTRHGYVMRSVWHGVSSDDKLQVEPLGKAPPLNEPLVCVRGPNVSSELQIVDVLEGLDEGSSPLLDGMLGISPPKAPSSPSGPTLPEEITGAFELNASQARFLTQAWGRCLGGDQDSSISILHGPFGSGKTTVIVCLALLLARHSPRPLSVLVSANTNVAVDHVLNGLAGRGFEDLGRIGSVKKIDPSLLRYTVHSKQDSKKELVRDLREMLASCAPQERAHYEEELRAVETDRKAKASERLGRAAVVGVTCH
;
A
#
# COMPACT_ATOMS: atom_id res chain seq x y z
N GLY A 1 -22.55 -27.86 23.92
CA GLY A 1 -21.27 -27.49 24.55
C GLY A 1 -20.80 -26.22 23.90
N ALA A 2 -20.78 -25.11 24.63
CA ALA A 2 -20.40 -23.81 24.10
C ALA A 2 -18.94 -23.85 23.63
N ALA A 3 -18.74 -23.64 22.32
CA ALA A 3 -17.42 -23.40 21.77
C ALA A 3 -16.91 -22.10 22.36
N ALA A 4 -15.78 -22.17 23.08
CA ALA A 4 -15.08 -20.98 23.55
C ALA A 4 -14.80 -20.06 22.35
N PRO A 5 -14.92 -18.73 22.51
CA PRO A 5 -14.54 -17.81 21.45
C PRO A 5 -13.07 -18.04 21.08
N PRO A 6 -12.70 -17.99 19.78
CA PRO A 6 -11.31 -18.15 19.37
C PRO A 6 -10.45 -17.08 20.05
N PRO A 7 -9.21 -17.41 20.44
CA PRO A 7 -8.32 -16.45 21.09
C PRO A 7 -8.15 -15.23 20.19
N SER A 8 -8.40 -14.06 20.77
CA SER A 8 -8.31 -12.76 20.13
C SER A 8 -6.86 -12.43 19.77
N GLY A 9 -6.50 -12.78 18.53
CA GLY A 9 -5.29 -12.33 17.85
C GLY A 9 -5.24 -12.97 16.47
N SER A 10 -5.36 -12.17 15.40
CA SER A 10 -5.40 -12.63 13.99
C SER A 10 -4.26 -13.54 13.59
N LEU A 11 -3.09 -13.36 14.21
CA LEU A 11 -1.88 -14.10 13.93
C LEU A 11 -1.49 -15.08 15.04
N SER A 12 -2.36 -15.30 16.04
CA SER A 12 -2.11 -16.22 17.16
C SER A 12 -1.85 -17.67 16.74
N LEU A 13 -2.28 -18.04 15.53
CA LEU A 13 -2.06 -19.35 14.90
C LEU A 13 -0.74 -19.45 14.12
N LEU A 14 0.04 -18.36 13.98
CA LEU A 14 1.33 -18.40 13.31
C LEU A 14 2.30 -19.26 14.09
N SER A 15 2.90 -20.21 13.38
CA SER A 15 3.91 -21.12 13.91
C SER A 15 5.04 -21.30 12.90
N PHE A 16 6.20 -21.76 13.36
CA PHE A 16 7.31 -22.10 12.48
C PHE A 16 7.17 -23.53 11.93
N GLU A 17 6.07 -23.80 11.25
CA GLU A 17 5.75 -25.08 10.62
C GLU A 17 5.73 -24.99 9.09
N ILE A 18 5.86 -26.16 8.44
CA ILE A 18 5.58 -26.31 7.02
C ILE A 18 4.18 -26.91 6.96
N LEU A 19 3.18 -26.10 6.63
CA LEU A 19 1.83 -26.57 6.41
C LEU A 19 1.77 -27.52 5.20
N SER A 20 1.02 -28.61 5.35
CA SER A 20 0.66 -29.53 4.28
C SER A 20 -0.76 -29.31 3.75
N ASP A 21 -1.57 -28.56 4.50
CA ASP A 21 -3.01 -28.49 4.29
C ASP A 21 -3.35 -27.19 3.59
N ARG A 22 -3.96 -27.31 2.42
CA ARG A 22 -4.39 -26.19 1.60
C ARG A 22 -5.70 -25.63 2.16
N ILE A 23 -5.73 -24.36 2.57
CA ILE A 23 -6.99 -23.68 2.83
C ILE A 23 -7.83 -23.69 1.55
N VAL A 24 -9.07 -24.16 1.67
CA VAL A 24 -10.06 -24.07 0.62
C VAL A 24 -10.78 -22.74 0.77
N ILE A 25 -10.63 -21.87 -0.24
CA ILE A 25 -11.36 -20.60 -0.29
C ILE A 25 -12.73 -20.87 -0.92
N PRO A 26 -13.84 -20.58 -0.23
CA PRO A 26 -15.17 -20.79 -0.78
C PRO A 26 -15.44 -19.76 -1.89
N THR A 27 -16.33 -20.12 -2.81
CA THR A 27 -16.72 -19.25 -3.94
C THR A 27 -17.76 -18.18 -3.54
N ALA A 28 -18.36 -18.31 -2.35
CA ALA A 28 -19.31 -17.37 -1.77
C ALA A 28 -19.18 -17.39 -0.25
N PHE A 29 -19.59 -16.30 0.41
CA PHE A 29 -19.47 -16.14 1.85
C PHE A 29 -20.82 -15.75 2.45
N SER A 30 -21.18 -16.36 3.57
CA SER A 30 -22.47 -16.11 4.23
C SER A 30 -22.48 -14.82 5.06
N SER A 31 -21.31 -14.30 5.44
CA SER A 31 -21.16 -13.09 6.25
C SER A 31 -19.79 -12.43 6.07
N VAL A 32 -19.68 -11.15 6.43
CA VAL A 32 -18.39 -10.43 6.51
C VAL A 32 -17.44 -11.12 7.48
N GLY A 33 -17.96 -11.65 8.60
CA GLY A 33 -17.15 -12.39 9.58
C GLY A 33 -16.53 -13.67 9.01
N GLU A 34 -17.27 -14.42 8.20
CA GLU A 34 -16.76 -15.60 7.50
C GLU A 34 -15.70 -15.22 6.46
N TYR A 35 -15.98 -14.20 5.64
CA TYR A 35 -15.03 -13.66 4.66
C TYR A 35 -13.71 -13.27 5.33
N ARG A 36 -13.77 -12.41 6.35
CA ARG A 36 -12.61 -11.98 7.15
C ARG A 36 -11.86 -13.17 7.71
N GLY A 37 -12.57 -14.10 8.35
CA GLY A 37 -11.96 -15.27 9.01
C GLY A 37 -11.27 -16.23 8.04
N VAL A 38 -11.78 -16.42 6.83
CA VAL A 38 -11.15 -17.27 5.81
C VAL A 38 -9.90 -16.59 5.24
N TRP A 39 -10.00 -15.31 4.87
CA TRP A 39 -8.87 -14.60 4.27
C TRP A 39 -7.72 -14.35 5.27
N ILE A 40 -8.01 -14.06 6.54
CA ILE A 40 -6.97 -14.00 7.58
C ILE A 40 -6.26 -15.35 7.71
N ARG A 41 -7.02 -16.46 7.72
CA ARG A 41 -6.42 -17.81 7.76
C ARG A 41 -5.55 -18.08 6.52
N ALA A 42 -5.99 -17.68 5.33
CA ALA A 42 -5.23 -17.82 4.10
C ALA A 42 -3.92 -17.01 4.14
N MET A 43 -3.95 -15.78 4.67
CA MET A 43 -2.75 -14.96 4.87
C MET A 43 -1.80 -15.58 5.89
N VAL A 44 -2.33 -16.14 6.98
CA VAL A 44 -1.55 -16.88 7.97
C VAL A 44 -0.86 -18.09 7.32
N GLU A 45 -1.55 -18.85 6.46
CA GLU A 45 -0.95 -19.97 5.71
C GLU A 45 0.15 -19.49 4.76
N GLU A 46 -0.07 -18.42 4.00
CA GLU A 46 0.95 -17.87 3.09
C GLU A 46 2.22 -17.46 3.84
N VAL A 47 2.08 -16.75 4.97
CA VAL A 47 3.22 -16.39 5.82
C VAL A 47 3.94 -17.64 6.34
N GLN A 48 3.22 -18.68 6.74
CA GLN A 48 3.81 -19.96 7.17
C GLN A 48 4.56 -20.66 6.04
N LEU A 49 4.03 -20.68 4.81
CA LEU A 49 4.71 -21.26 3.65
C LEU A 49 6.06 -20.56 3.38
N ARG A 50 6.06 -19.22 3.42
CA ARG A 50 7.28 -18.41 3.24
C ARG A 50 8.29 -18.63 4.39
N LEU A 51 7.82 -18.79 5.63
CA LEU A 51 8.66 -19.18 6.77
C LEU A 51 9.22 -20.60 6.63
N GLY A 52 8.44 -21.52 6.06
CA GLY A 52 8.83 -22.89 5.77
C GLY A 52 10.07 -22.99 4.87
N GLU A 53 10.27 -22.03 3.95
CA GLU A 53 11.50 -21.95 3.16
C GLU A 53 12.74 -21.66 4.01
N ALA A 54 12.62 -20.77 5.01
CA ALA A 54 13.70 -20.50 5.95
C ALA A 54 14.01 -21.74 6.81
N LYS A 55 12.98 -22.49 7.23
CA LYS A 55 13.14 -23.76 7.94
C LYS A 55 13.88 -24.80 7.09
N LYS A 56 13.49 -24.97 5.83
CA LYS A 56 14.18 -25.87 4.87
C LYS A 56 15.64 -25.49 4.69
N LYS A 57 15.94 -24.18 4.54
CA LYS A 57 17.33 -23.68 4.47
C LYS A 57 18.14 -24.03 5.71
N LEU A 58 17.56 -23.86 6.91
CA LEU A 58 18.21 -24.22 8.18
C LEU A 58 18.48 -25.74 8.28
N GLN A 59 17.49 -26.57 7.94
CA GLN A 59 17.62 -28.03 7.96
C GLN A 59 18.68 -28.53 6.98
N ASN A 60 18.70 -27.99 5.76
CA ASN A 60 19.71 -28.33 4.75
C ASN A 60 21.11 -27.89 5.18
N TRP A 61 21.25 -26.67 5.72
CA TRP A 61 22.54 -26.19 6.23
C TRP A 61 23.09 -27.13 7.30
N ALA A 62 22.27 -27.51 8.28
CA ALA A 62 22.67 -28.41 9.35
C ALA A 62 23.12 -29.80 8.83
N ARG A 63 22.50 -30.30 7.76
CA ARG A 63 22.86 -31.59 7.13
C ARG A 63 24.21 -31.52 6.41
N PHE A 64 24.45 -30.48 5.62
CA PHE A 64 25.61 -30.40 4.72
C PHE A 64 26.82 -29.66 5.30
N ASN A 65 26.64 -28.82 6.32
CA ASN A 65 27.71 -27.99 6.91
C ASN A 65 27.91 -28.30 8.40
N LYS A 66 27.96 -29.59 8.75
CA LYS A 66 28.18 -30.05 10.14
C LYS A 66 29.42 -29.38 10.75
N GLY A 67 29.25 -28.79 11.94
CA GLY A 67 30.33 -28.12 12.68
C GLY A 67 30.65 -26.68 12.24
N LYS A 68 30.07 -26.18 11.14
CA LYS A 68 30.22 -24.78 10.72
C LYS A 68 29.07 -23.93 11.25
N ARG A 69 29.39 -22.73 11.73
CA ARG A 69 28.38 -21.74 12.15
C ARG A 69 27.51 -21.33 10.98
N CYS A 70 26.21 -21.20 11.23
CA CYS A 70 25.26 -20.76 10.23
C CYS A 70 25.30 -19.22 10.09
N PRO A 71 25.56 -18.66 8.89
CA PRO A 71 25.79 -17.22 8.73
C PRO A 71 24.53 -16.36 8.91
N PHE A 72 23.34 -16.96 8.82
CA PHE A 72 22.05 -16.30 8.96
C PHE A 72 21.31 -16.62 10.27
N VAL A 73 22.01 -17.25 11.23
CA VAL A 73 21.51 -17.57 12.56
C VAL A 73 22.33 -16.79 13.59
N GLY A 74 21.65 -16.18 14.55
CA GLY A 74 22.25 -15.40 15.62
C GLY A 74 21.76 -15.80 17.00
N THR A 75 22.36 -15.20 18.03
CA THR A 75 21.81 -15.22 19.39
C THR A 75 21.38 -13.81 19.77
N GLY A 76 20.28 -13.72 20.51
CA GLY A 76 19.76 -12.46 21.01
C GLY A 76 18.89 -12.63 22.24
N ARG A 77 18.63 -11.52 22.93
CA ARG A 77 17.74 -11.44 24.09
C ARG A 77 16.59 -10.49 23.80
N VAL A 78 15.39 -10.90 24.16
CA VAL A 78 14.20 -10.05 24.01
C VAL A 78 14.03 -9.24 25.29
N THR A 79 13.97 -7.92 25.16
CA THR A 79 13.82 -6.98 26.27
C THR A 79 12.59 -6.11 26.05
N ARG A 80 11.89 -5.75 27.13
CA ARG A 80 10.73 -4.86 27.09
C ARG A 80 11.08 -3.57 27.83
N TYR A 81 10.86 -2.43 27.18
CA TYR A 81 11.13 -1.12 27.73
C TYR A 81 9.84 -0.36 27.95
N GLU A 82 9.58 0.03 29.20
CA GLU A 82 8.53 0.98 29.58
C GLU A 82 9.19 2.29 30.02
N ARG A 83 8.82 3.42 29.43
CA ARG A 83 9.24 4.72 29.98
C ARG A 83 8.54 4.92 31.33
N ALA A 84 9.30 5.07 32.40
CA ALA A 84 8.77 5.50 33.68
C ALA A 84 8.25 6.94 33.57
N ARG A 85 7.08 7.20 34.17
CA ARG A 85 6.37 8.50 34.18
C ARG A 85 7.32 9.64 34.56
N GLN A 86 7.74 10.45 33.59
CA GLN A 86 8.44 11.70 33.86
C GLN A 86 7.37 12.68 34.40
N LYS A 87 7.53 13.12 35.66
CA LYS A 87 6.61 14.08 36.28
C LYS A 87 6.62 15.39 35.48
N ARG A 88 5.41 15.87 35.14
CA ARG A 88 4.99 17.17 34.52
C ARG A 88 4.91 17.16 32.99
N SER A 89 3.90 17.74 32.34
CA SER A 89 3.06 18.91 32.68
C SER A 89 1.57 18.73 32.36
N GLU A 90 0.76 19.60 32.96
CA GLU A 90 -0.70 19.76 32.79
C GLU A 90 -1.09 20.02 31.33
N ALA A 91 -1.35 18.96 30.59
CA ALA A 91 -2.21 18.99 29.40
C ALA A 91 -2.84 17.60 29.29
N GLY A 92 -4.16 17.54 29.46
CA GLY A 92 -4.93 16.30 29.56
C GLY A 92 -4.68 15.38 28.38
N GLY A 93 -4.20 14.18 28.70
CA GLY A 93 -3.94 13.09 27.77
C GLY A 93 -3.32 11.94 28.54
N ASP A 94 -4.15 11.18 29.26
CA ASP A 94 -3.71 10.01 30.03
C ASP A 94 -3.47 8.83 29.09
N GLY A 95 -2.43 8.96 28.25
CA GLY A 95 -1.99 7.94 27.31
C GLY A 95 -0.62 7.42 27.73
N LYS A 96 -0.58 6.31 28.47
CA LYS A 96 0.67 5.57 28.72
C LYS A 96 1.18 5.07 27.36
N GLU A 97 2.36 5.52 26.91
CA GLU A 97 2.97 4.97 25.70
C GLU A 97 3.07 3.44 25.84
N PRO A 98 2.65 2.65 24.83
CA PRO A 98 2.69 1.21 24.92
C PRO A 98 4.14 0.72 25.08
N PRO A 99 4.37 -0.37 25.84
CA PRO A 99 5.72 -0.89 26.07
C PRO A 99 6.38 -1.30 24.74
N LYS A 100 7.60 -0.84 24.50
CA LYS A 100 8.35 -1.18 23.29
C LYS A 100 9.18 -2.44 23.52
N THR A 101 9.16 -3.36 22.56
CA THR A 101 9.93 -4.62 22.64
C THR A 101 11.12 -4.57 21.70
N PHE A 102 12.28 -5.06 22.16
CA PHE A 102 13.53 -5.04 21.40
C PHE A 102 14.22 -6.39 21.47
N ILE A 103 14.86 -6.79 20.36
CA ILE A 103 15.86 -7.86 20.36
C ILE A 103 17.24 -7.21 20.42
N ALA A 104 17.99 -7.52 21.48
CA ALA A 104 19.40 -7.19 21.59
C ALA A 104 20.22 -8.37 21.06
N PHE A 105 20.92 -8.20 19.95
CA PHE A 105 21.70 -9.27 19.34
C PHE A 105 23.13 -9.27 19.87
N ASP A 106 23.69 -10.46 20.13
CA ASP A 106 25.06 -10.56 20.65
C ASP A 106 26.12 -10.27 19.56
N ARG A 107 25.77 -10.33 18.27
CA ARG A 107 26.67 -10.11 17.12
C ARG A 107 25.96 -9.46 15.93
N LYS A 108 26.72 -8.74 15.09
CA LYS A 108 26.20 -7.90 13.99
C LYS A 108 25.99 -8.54 12.59
N PRO A 109 26.56 -9.70 12.18
CA PRO A 109 26.57 -10.07 10.75
C PRO A 109 25.19 -10.41 10.18
N TYR A 110 24.25 -10.85 11.02
CA TYR A 110 22.90 -11.28 10.61
C TYR A 110 21.83 -10.19 10.72
N THR A 111 22.13 -9.04 11.31
CA THR A 111 21.23 -7.88 11.40
C THR A 111 21.47 -6.86 10.28
N LYS A 112 22.53 -7.05 9.48
CA LYS A 112 22.85 -6.18 8.34
C LYS A 112 21.71 -6.19 7.34
N ASN A 113 21.28 -4.98 6.93
CA ASN A 113 20.17 -4.75 6.00
C ASN A 113 18.82 -5.32 6.48
N ALA A 114 18.60 -5.46 7.79
CA ALA A 114 17.26 -5.74 8.31
C ALA A 114 16.29 -4.66 7.83
N ALA A 115 15.14 -5.05 7.30
CA ALA A 115 14.12 -4.12 6.83
C ALA A 115 12.90 -4.11 7.77
N MET A 116 12.12 -3.04 7.72
CA MET A 116 10.81 -2.99 8.37
C MET A 116 9.96 -4.17 7.88
N ALA A 117 9.21 -4.81 8.78
CA ALA A 117 8.40 -6.01 8.53
C ALA A 117 9.17 -7.29 8.16
N ASP A 118 10.49 -7.33 8.31
CA ASP A 118 11.22 -8.60 8.32
C ASP A 118 10.80 -9.44 9.51
N THR A 119 10.55 -10.72 9.26
CA THR A 119 10.24 -11.70 10.30
C THR A 119 11.51 -12.21 10.99
N TRP A 120 11.38 -12.50 12.28
CA TRP A 120 12.41 -13.11 13.10
C TRP A 120 11.83 -14.28 13.86
N VAL A 121 12.38 -15.47 13.62
CA VAL A 121 11.99 -16.70 14.28
C VAL A 121 12.93 -16.94 15.45
N LEU A 122 12.39 -17.07 16.65
CA LEU A 122 13.12 -17.23 17.90
C LEU A 122 12.89 -18.62 18.49
N GLY A 123 13.96 -19.32 18.89
CA GLY A 123 13.89 -20.62 19.54
C GLY A 123 14.77 -20.66 20.78
N THR A 124 14.49 -21.60 21.69
CA THR A 124 15.33 -21.84 22.87
C THR A 124 16.71 -22.35 22.47
N ASP A 125 16.80 -23.09 21.36
CA ASP A 125 18.02 -23.67 20.83
C ASP A 125 17.89 -23.93 19.31
N GLU A 126 18.99 -24.32 18.66
CA GLU A 126 18.96 -24.60 17.22
C GLU A 126 18.12 -25.84 16.86
N GLU A 127 17.93 -26.77 17.79
CA GLU A 127 17.18 -28.01 17.59
C GLU A 127 15.68 -27.77 17.71
N SER A 128 15.25 -26.90 18.62
CA SER A 128 13.86 -26.47 18.80
C SER A 128 13.33 -25.87 17.51
N LEU A 129 14.14 -25.07 16.80
CA LEU A 129 13.77 -24.49 15.51
C LEU A 129 13.64 -25.53 14.37
N ARG A 130 14.21 -26.73 14.55
CA ARG A 130 14.19 -27.80 13.54
C ARG A 130 13.04 -28.78 13.78
N ASP A 131 12.64 -28.97 15.03
CA ASP A 131 11.54 -29.82 15.44
C ASP A 131 10.19 -29.28 14.92
N ARG A 132 9.22 -30.19 14.70
CA ARG A 132 7.83 -29.85 14.39
C ARG A 132 7.02 -29.58 15.66
N THR A 133 7.46 -30.07 16.82
CA THR A 133 6.69 -30.03 18.07
C THR A 133 7.12 -28.94 19.05
N ARG A 134 8.32 -28.35 18.86
CA ARG A 134 8.85 -27.25 19.67
C ARG A 134 8.76 -25.95 18.89
N HIS A 135 7.61 -25.29 18.94
CA HIS A 135 7.35 -24.08 18.14
C HIS A 135 8.26 -22.92 18.54
N GLY A 136 8.82 -22.23 17.53
CA GLY A 136 9.53 -20.97 17.69
C GLY A 136 8.57 -19.78 17.76
N TYR A 137 8.98 -18.71 18.44
CA TYR A 137 8.26 -17.45 18.49
C TYR A 137 8.52 -16.64 17.21
N VAL A 138 7.48 -16.04 16.64
CA VAL A 138 7.61 -15.21 15.44
C VAL A 138 7.44 -13.74 15.81
N MET A 139 8.43 -12.94 15.44
CA MET A 139 8.47 -11.50 15.62
C MET A 139 8.55 -10.80 14.27
N ARG A 140 8.09 -9.55 14.19
CA ARG A 140 8.35 -8.64 13.07
C ARG A 140 9.24 -7.48 13.47
N SER A 141 10.01 -6.96 12.54
CA SER A 141 10.77 -5.71 12.70
C SER A 141 9.84 -4.51 12.56
N VAL A 142 9.93 -3.54 13.47
CA VAL A 142 9.15 -2.29 13.40
C VAL A 142 9.86 -1.22 12.56
N TRP A 143 11.18 -1.28 12.49
CA TRP A 143 12.01 -0.30 11.76
C TRP A 143 13.02 -0.98 10.84
N HIS A 144 13.56 -0.21 9.90
CA HIS A 144 14.72 -0.61 9.12
C HIS A 144 15.99 -0.53 9.97
N GLY A 145 16.79 -1.59 9.93
CA GLY A 145 18.08 -1.67 10.58
C GLY A 145 18.01 -1.79 12.10
N VAL A 146 19.19 -2.00 12.70
CA VAL A 146 19.38 -1.96 14.15
C VAL A 146 19.73 -0.53 14.59
N SER A 147 19.37 -0.20 15.82
CA SER A 147 19.82 1.03 16.49
C SER A 147 21.34 1.03 16.71
N SER A 148 21.90 2.17 17.12
CA SER A 148 23.31 2.33 17.50
C SER A 148 23.79 1.32 18.54
N ASP A 149 22.87 0.87 19.40
CA ASP A 149 23.11 -0.07 20.50
C ASP A 149 22.88 -1.53 20.09
N ASP A 150 22.85 -1.83 18.78
CA ASP A 150 22.58 -3.15 18.21
C ASP A 150 21.23 -3.77 18.62
N LYS A 151 20.27 -2.92 19.01
CA LYS A 151 18.89 -3.33 19.32
C LYS A 151 17.98 -3.13 18.11
N LEU A 152 17.18 -4.14 17.81
CA LEU A 152 16.11 -4.06 16.81
C LEU A 152 14.76 -3.97 17.53
N GLN A 153 13.97 -2.95 17.22
CA GLN A 153 12.60 -2.90 17.73
C GLN A 153 11.76 -3.94 17.00
N VAL A 154 11.04 -4.76 17.77
CA VAL A 154 10.22 -5.84 17.23
C VAL A 154 8.86 -5.91 17.90
N GLU A 155 7.92 -6.58 17.24
CA GLU A 155 6.60 -6.90 17.77
C GLU A 155 6.27 -8.37 17.52
N PRO A 156 5.60 -9.04 18.48
CA PRO A 156 5.20 -10.43 18.30
C PRO A 156 4.08 -10.52 17.25
N LEU A 157 4.24 -11.46 16.31
CA LEU A 157 3.19 -11.83 15.36
C LEU A 157 2.34 -12.99 15.91
N GLY A 158 2.41 -13.30 17.20
CA GLY A 158 1.73 -14.45 17.78
C GLY A 158 2.04 -14.53 19.27
N LYS A 159 2.43 -15.71 19.75
CA LYS A 159 2.85 -15.89 21.14
C LYS A 159 4.09 -15.02 21.44
N ALA A 160 4.05 -14.29 22.55
CA ALA A 160 5.21 -13.54 23.04
C ALA A 160 6.30 -14.50 23.56
N PRO A 161 7.60 -14.23 23.28
CA PRO A 161 8.71 -15.03 23.77
C PRO A 161 9.01 -14.76 25.25
N PRO A 162 9.82 -15.63 25.89
CA PRO A 162 10.42 -15.30 27.17
C PRO A 162 11.32 -14.07 27.05
N LEU A 163 11.34 -13.26 28.11
CA LEU A 163 12.14 -12.04 28.19
C LEU A 163 13.47 -12.31 28.86
N ASN A 164 14.51 -11.60 28.43
CA ASN A 164 15.87 -11.61 28.98
C ASN A 164 16.60 -12.97 28.93
N GLU A 165 16.01 -13.96 28.27
CA GLU A 165 16.63 -15.26 28.03
C GLU A 165 17.42 -15.27 26.71
N PRO A 166 18.52 -16.03 26.62
CA PRO A 166 19.23 -16.21 25.36
C PRO A 166 18.39 -17.07 24.41
N LEU A 167 18.06 -16.51 23.25
CA LEU A 167 17.31 -17.19 22.20
C LEU A 167 18.16 -17.26 20.93
N VAL A 168 17.97 -18.35 20.19
CA VAL A 168 18.47 -18.48 18.82
C VAL A 168 17.52 -17.73 17.90
N CYS A 169 18.06 -16.83 17.08
CA CYS A 169 17.30 -15.97 16.19
C CYS A 169 17.62 -16.30 14.73
N VAL A 170 16.59 -16.48 13.92
CA VAL A 170 16.69 -16.71 12.47
C VAL A 170 15.90 -15.64 11.74
N ARG A 171 16.55 -14.95 10.80
CA ARG A 171 15.86 -13.97 9.95
C ARG A 171 15.02 -14.69 8.89
N GLY A 172 13.76 -14.33 8.79
CA GLY A 172 12.81 -14.83 7.80
C GLY A 172 12.51 -13.79 6.70
N PRO A 173 11.49 -14.06 5.88
CA PRO A 173 11.06 -13.15 4.81
C PRO A 173 10.46 -11.85 5.35
N ASN A 174 10.38 -10.86 4.46
CA ASN A 174 9.61 -9.64 4.67
C ASN A 174 8.12 -9.92 4.39
N VAL A 175 7.25 -9.54 5.32
CA VAL A 175 5.80 -9.79 5.27
C VAL A 175 4.96 -8.51 5.34
N SER A 176 5.51 -7.38 4.88
CA SER A 176 4.82 -6.08 4.98
C SER A 176 3.45 -6.08 4.31
N SER A 177 3.34 -6.70 3.12
CA SER A 177 2.10 -6.71 2.36
C SER A 177 1.02 -7.55 3.03
N GLU A 178 1.39 -8.73 3.54
CA GLU A 178 0.49 -9.65 4.23
C GLU A 178 -0.06 -9.02 5.52
N LEU A 179 0.79 -8.33 6.28
CA LEU A 179 0.36 -7.61 7.49
C LEU A 179 -0.59 -6.47 7.16
N GLN A 180 -0.31 -5.68 6.11
CA GLN A 180 -1.23 -4.62 5.67
C GLN A 180 -2.58 -5.19 5.24
N ILE A 181 -2.60 -6.34 4.56
CA ILE A 181 -3.84 -7.03 4.18
C ILE A 181 -4.59 -7.48 5.43
N VAL A 182 -3.91 -8.09 6.41
CA VAL A 182 -4.53 -8.51 7.67
C VAL A 182 -5.12 -7.32 8.42
N ASP A 183 -4.40 -6.20 8.53
CA ASP A 183 -4.89 -4.98 9.18
C ASP A 183 -6.16 -4.45 8.50
N VAL A 184 -6.21 -4.47 7.15
CA VAL A 184 -7.41 -4.09 6.38
C VAL A 184 -8.55 -5.06 6.66
N LEU A 185 -8.29 -6.37 6.64
CA LEU A 185 -9.30 -7.40 6.89
C LEU A 185 -9.86 -7.32 8.31
N GLU A 186 -9.03 -7.04 9.31
CA GLU A 186 -9.45 -6.87 10.70
C GLU A 186 -10.42 -5.70 10.88
N GLY A 187 -10.19 -4.60 10.15
CA GLY A 187 -11.08 -3.44 10.13
C GLY A 187 -12.34 -3.58 9.28
N LEU A 188 -12.56 -4.73 8.63
CA LEU A 188 -13.78 -4.97 7.85
C LEU A 188 -14.97 -5.30 8.77
N ASP A 189 -15.98 -4.44 8.69
CA ASP A 189 -17.30 -4.60 9.31
C ASP A 189 -18.43 -4.51 8.27
N GLU A 190 -19.66 -4.86 8.67
CA GLU A 190 -20.85 -4.69 7.84
C GLU A 190 -21.02 -3.21 7.44
N GLY A 191 -21.09 -2.94 6.13
CA GLY A 191 -21.17 -1.56 5.60
C GLY A 191 -19.84 -0.81 5.54
N SER A 192 -18.70 -1.41 5.93
CA SER A 192 -17.38 -0.76 5.84
C SER A 192 -16.92 -0.48 4.41
N SER A 193 -17.45 -1.22 3.43
CA SER A 193 -17.15 -1.01 2.02
C SER A 193 -18.36 -1.33 1.14
N PRO A 194 -18.65 -0.47 0.15
CA PRO A 194 -19.68 -0.76 -0.84
C PRO A 194 -19.37 -1.95 -1.76
N LEU A 195 -18.13 -2.44 -1.74
CA LEU A 195 -17.72 -3.63 -2.48
C LEU A 195 -18.03 -4.93 -1.75
N LEU A 196 -18.29 -4.88 -0.43
CA LEU A 196 -18.44 -6.08 0.37
C LEU A 196 -19.60 -6.94 -0.10
N ASP A 197 -20.76 -6.35 -0.41
CA ASP A 197 -21.92 -7.10 -0.89
C ASP A 197 -21.57 -7.90 -2.16
N GLY A 198 -20.92 -7.23 -3.12
CA GLY A 198 -20.42 -7.87 -4.34
C GLY A 198 -19.36 -8.95 -4.07
N MET A 199 -18.46 -8.74 -3.10
CA MET A 199 -17.41 -9.68 -2.72
C MET A 199 -17.95 -10.89 -1.93
N LEU A 200 -19.05 -10.72 -1.19
CA LEU A 200 -19.76 -11.78 -0.48
C LEU A 200 -20.65 -12.62 -1.41
N GLY A 201 -20.85 -12.18 -2.65
CA GLY A 201 -21.78 -12.81 -3.59
C GLY A 201 -23.24 -12.46 -3.31
N ILE A 202 -23.48 -11.47 -2.43
CA ILE A 202 -24.77 -10.81 -2.27
C ILE A 202 -24.92 -9.95 -3.52
N SER A 203 -25.56 -10.53 -4.54
CA SER A 203 -25.64 -10.01 -5.90
C SER A 203 -25.71 -8.49 -5.94
N PRO A 204 -24.91 -7.78 -6.77
CA PRO A 204 -25.18 -6.37 -7.01
C PRO A 204 -26.64 -6.24 -7.45
N PRO A 205 -27.34 -5.15 -7.09
CA PRO A 205 -28.65 -4.88 -7.68
C PRO A 205 -28.49 -5.02 -9.20
N LYS A 206 -29.38 -5.83 -9.80
CA LYS A 206 -29.39 -6.14 -11.24
C LYS A 206 -28.92 -4.92 -11.99
N ALA A 207 -27.84 -5.05 -12.77
CA ALA A 207 -27.46 -4.02 -13.72
C ALA A 207 -28.75 -3.64 -14.46
N PRO A 208 -29.16 -2.35 -14.46
CA PRO A 208 -30.43 -1.97 -15.04
C PRO A 208 -30.48 -2.56 -16.45
N SER A 209 -31.55 -3.29 -16.75
CA SER A 209 -31.76 -4.06 -17.98
C SER A 209 -31.84 -3.19 -19.24
N SER A 210 -31.51 -1.91 -19.12
CA SER A 210 -31.59 -0.88 -20.13
C SER A 210 -30.33 -0.01 -20.03
N PRO A 211 -29.74 0.45 -21.14
CA PRO A 211 -28.66 1.44 -21.13
C PRO A 211 -29.24 2.82 -20.74
N SER A 212 -29.72 2.98 -19.52
CA SER A 212 -30.22 4.27 -19.01
C SER A 212 -29.07 5.13 -18.52
N GLY A 213 -28.06 5.32 -19.38
CA GLY A 213 -27.01 6.31 -19.17
C GLY A 213 -27.13 7.41 -20.25
N PRO A 214 -26.62 8.60 -19.99
CA PRO A 214 -26.59 9.68 -20.97
C PRO A 214 -25.85 9.24 -22.25
N THR A 215 -26.34 9.71 -23.41
CA THR A 215 -25.65 9.52 -24.69
C THR A 215 -24.29 10.21 -24.63
N LEU A 216 -23.23 9.48 -24.98
CA LEU A 216 -21.87 10.03 -25.00
C LEU A 216 -21.79 11.13 -26.07
N PRO A 217 -21.19 12.30 -25.77
CA PRO A 217 -20.96 13.35 -26.75
C PRO A 217 -20.14 12.84 -27.94
N GLU A 218 -20.47 13.30 -29.15
CA GLU A 218 -19.75 12.93 -30.38
C GLU A 218 -18.27 13.28 -30.33
N GLU A 219 -17.91 14.35 -29.61
CA GLU A 219 -16.53 14.74 -29.35
C GLU A 219 -15.73 13.64 -28.63
N ILE A 220 -16.37 12.84 -27.79
CA ILE A 220 -15.72 11.76 -27.03
C ILE A 220 -15.76 10.44 -27.82
N THR A 221 -16.87 10.11 -28.47
CA THR A 221 -16.96 8.86 -29.26
C THR A 221 -16.08 8.91 -30.51
N GLY A 222 -16.06 10.04 -31.21
CA GLY A 222 -15.26 10.24 -32.42
C GLY A 222 -13.76 10.40 -32.14
N ALA A 223 -13.38 11.15 -31.10
CA ALA A 223 -11.95 11.44 -30.84
C ALA A 223 -11.17 10.28 -30.20
N PHE A 224 -11.86 9.27 -29.66
CA PHE A 224 -11.22 8.18 -28.92
C PHE A 224 -11.39 6.80 -29.56
N GLU A 225 -12.09 6.70 -30.71
CA GLU A 225 -12.33 5.44 -31.43
C GLU A 225 -12.77 4.30 -30.49
N LEU A 226 -13.70 4.62 -29.59
CA LEU A 226 -14.10 3.71 -28.52
C LEU A 226 -14.82 2.48 -29.08
N ASN A 227 -14.43 1.30 -28.63
CA ASN A 227 -15.17 0.08 -28.94
C ASN A 227 -16.48 0.01 -28.13
N ALA A 228 -17.36 -0.93 -28.51
CA ALA A 228 -18.68 -1.07 -27.88
C ALA A 228 -18.62 -1.35 -26.37
N SER A 229 -17.62 -2.08 -25.88
CA SER A 229 -17.49 -2.39 -24.44
C SER A 229 -17.00 -1.19 -23.63
N GLN A 230 -16.06 -0.42 -24.17
CA GLN A 230 -15.57 0.82 -23.58
C GLN A 230 -16.67 1.88 -23.53
N ALA A 231 -17.40 2.08 -24.64
CA ALA A 231 -18.52 3.02 -24.69
C ALA A 231 -19.61 2.64 -23.69
N ARG A 232 -19.97 1.35 -23.61
CA ARG A 232 -20.95 0.85 -22.63
C ARG A 232 -20.50 1.12 -21.19
N PHE A 233 -19.23 0.87 -20.87
CA PHE A 233 -18.70 1.15 -19.54
C PHE A 233 -18.78 2.66 -19.22
N LEU A 234 -18.38 3.52 -20.14
CA LEU A 234 -18.43 4.98 -19.95
C LEU A 234 -19.85 5.49 -19.74
N THR A 235 -20.80 5.06 -20.55
CA THR A 235 -22.22 5.43 -20.40
C THR A 235 -22.77 5.01 -19.04
N GLN A 236 -22.43 3.81 -18.57
CA GLN A 236 -22.86 3.32 -17.26
C GLN A 236 -22.18 4.06 -16.10
N ALA A 237 -20.86 4.21 -16.15
CA ALA A 237 -20.09 4.89 -15.11
C ALA A 237 -20.50 6.37 -15.00
N TRP A 238 -20.60 7.07 -16.13
CA TRP A 238 -21.03 8.46 -16.16
C TRP A 238 -22.48 8.60 -15.70
N GLY A 239 -23.39 7.75 -16.16
CA GLY A 239 -24.79 7.74 -15.70
C GLY A 239 -24.92 7.55 -14.19
N ARG A 240 -24.12 6.66 -13.58
CA ARG A 240 -24.08 6.48 -12.12
C ARG A 240 -23.60 7.73 -11.38
N CYS A 241 -22.57 8.41 -11.92
CA CYS A 241 -22.11 9.67 -11.33
C CYS A 241 -23.16 10.79 -11.40
N LEU A 242 -24.00 10.80 -12.44
CA LEU A 242 -25.08 11.79 -12.59
C LEU A 242 -26.35 11.43 -11.81
N GLY A 243 -26.62 10.13 -11.65
CA GLY A 243 -27.89 9.60 -11.15
C GLY A 243 -28.19 9.83 -9.68
N GLY A 244 -27.26 10.41 -8.91
CA GLY A 244 -27.48 10.75 -7.50
C GLY A 244 -27.81 9.57 -6.57
N ASP A 245 -27.67 8.33 -7.07
CA ASP A 245 -27.93 7.13 -6.29
C ASP A 245 -26.86 7.02 -5.21
N GLN A 246 -27.28 7.25 -3.96
CA GLN A 246 -26.40 7.33 -2.78
C GLN A 246 -25.85 5.97 -2.37
N ASP A 247 -26.44 4.89 -2.90
CA ASP A 247 -25.97 3.54 -2.69
C ASP A 247 -24.80 3.26 -3.66
N SER A 248 -23.59 3.55 -3.19
CA SER A 248 -22.42 2.74 -3.51
C SER A 248 -22.00 2.74 -5.00
N SER A 249 -21.73 3.92 -5.58
CA SER A 249 -21.40 4.08 -7.01
C SER A 249 -19.96 3.66 -7.39
N ILE A 250 -19.51 2.49 -6.95
CA ILE A 250 -18.22 1.94 -7.42
C ILE A 250 -18.39 1.31 -8.82
N SER A 251 -17.53 1.71 -9.75
CA SER A 251 -17.42 1.12 -11.08
C SER A 251 -16.03 0.50 -11.25
N ILE A 252 -15.99 -0.80 -11.50
CA ILE A 252 -14.73 -1.54 -11.70
C ILE A 252 -14.49 -1.70 -13.21
N LEU A 253 -13.44 -1.08 -13.72
CA LEU A 253 -12.96 -1.30 -15.08
C LEU A 253 -11.93 -2.43 -15.10
N HIS A 254 -12.28 -3.57 -15.67
CA HIS A 254 -11.36 -4.68 -15.87
C HIS A 254 -11.03 -4.88 -17.35
N GLY A 255 -9.78 -5.19 -17.66
CA GLY A 255 -9.37 -5.50 -19.03
C GLY A 255 -7.90 -5.95 -19.13
N PRO A 256 -7.55 -6.78 -20.13
CA PRO A 256 -6.19 -7.27 -20.33
C PRO A 256 -5.21 -6.15 -20.67
N PHE A 257 -3.91 -6.46 -20.70
CA PHE A 257 -2.90 -5.50 -21.15
C PHE A 257 -3.19 -5.05 -22.59
N GLY A 258 -3.03 -3.75 -22.88
CA GLY A 258 -3.33 -3.18 -24.19
C GLY A 258 -4.81 -2.91 -24.49
N SER A 259 -5.76 -3.21 -23.59
CA SER A 259 -7.20 -3.02 -23.84
C SER A 259 -7.70 -1.57 -23.79
N GLY A 260 -6.78 -0.58 -23.73
CA GLY A 260 -7.14 0.85 -23.68
C GLY A 260 -7.71 1.35 -22.34
N LYS A 261 -7.42 0.71 -21.20
CA LYS A 261 -7.93 1.13 -19.88
C LYS A 261 -7.64 2.60 -19.57
N THR A 262 -6.39 3.03 -19.81
CA THR A 262 -5.99 4.44 -19.60
C THR A 262 -6.80 5.37 -20.49
N THR A 263 -7.07 4.99 -21.74
CA THR A 263 -7.92 5.75 -22.66
C THR A 263 -9.33 5.93 -22.09
N VAL A 264 -9.92 4.86 -21.53
CA VAL A 264 -11.25 4.91 -20.89
C VAL A 264 -11.23 5.83 -19.66
N ILE A 265 -10.18 5.77 -18.83
CA ILE A 265 -10.04 6.64 -17.65
C ILE A 265 -9.95 8.11 -18.07
N VAL A 266 -9.17 8.42 -19.11
CA VAL A 266 -9.05 9.77 -19.68
C VAL A 266 -10.41 10.26 -20.22
N CYS A 267 -11.14 9.41 -20.96
CA CYS A 267 -12.49 9.74 -21.43
C CYS A 267 -13.43 10.05 -20.27
N LEU A 268 -13.43 9.21 -19.23
CA LEU A 268 -14.30 9.39 -18.07
C LEU A 268 -13.97 10.69 -17.34
N ALA A 269 -12.69 11.01 -17.14
CA ALA A 269 -12.28 12.26 -16.53
C ALA A 269 -12.73 13.49 -17.34
N LEU A 270 -12.63 13.45 -18.68
CA LEU A 270 -13.14 14.52 -19.55
C LEU A 270 -14.66 14.65 -19.49
N LEU A 271 -15.39 13.54 -19.51
CA LEU A 271 -16.86 13.52 -19.39
C LEU A 271 -17.29 14.16 -18.06
N LEU A 272 -16.63 13.77 -16.97
CA LEU A 272 -16.95 14.28 -15.64
C LEU A 272 -16.59 15.77 -15.49
N ALA A 273 -15.46 16.20 -16.05
CA ALA A 273 -15.00 17.58 -15.92
C ALA A 273 -15.75 18.57 -16.84
N ARG A 274 -16.10 18.17 -18.08
CA ARG A 274 -16.69 19.08 -19.08
C ARG A 274 -18.20 18.95 -19.26
N HIS A 275 -18.74 17.75 -19.11
CA HIS A 275 -20.13 17.44 -19.50
C HIS A 275 -21.06 17.16 -18.31
N SER A 276 -20.56 17.29 -17.07
CA SER A 276 -21.41 17.15 -15.90
C SER A 276 -22.28 18.39 -15.69
N PRO A 277 -23.55 18.22 -15.28
CA PRO A 277 -24.47 19.33 -15.00
C PRO A 277 -24.07 20.17 -13.77
N ARG A 278 -23.16 19.65 -12.95
CA ARG A 278 -22.55 20.35 -11.82
C ARG A 278 -21.03 20.34 -11.99
N PRO A 279 -20.31 21.40 -11.58
CA PRO A 279 -18.85 21.39 -11.59
C PRO A 279 -18.36 20.29 -10.63
N LEU A 280 -17.71 19.27 -11.18
CA LEU A 280 -17.12 18.17 -10.43
C LEU A 280 -15.60 18.28 -10.47
N SER A 281 -14.96 18.15 -9.31
CA SER A 281 -13.52 17.99 -9.20
C SER A 281 -13.17 16.50 -9.23
N VAL A 282 -12.31 16.09 -10.16
CA VAL A 282 -11.88 14.70 -10.33
C VAL A 282 -10.50 14.50 -9.73
N LEU A 283 -10.37 13.56 -8.80
CA LEU A 283 -9.08 13.12 -8.26
C LEU A 283 -8.62 11.84 -8.98
N VAL A 284 -7.48 11.91 -9.65
CA VAL A 284 -6.80 10.76 -10.26
C VAL A 284 -5.69 10.31 -9.32
N SER A 285 -5.76 9.06 -8.85
CA SER A 285 -4.72 8.46 -8.01
C SER A 285 -4.20 7.15 -8.58
N ALA A 286 -2.90 6.90 -8.40
CA ALA A 286 -2.28 5.64 -8.77
C ALA A 286 -1.07 5.34 -7.88
N ASN A 287 -0.63 4.07 -7.91
CA ASN A 287 0.49 3.60 -7.11
C ASN A 287 1.86 4.13 -7.60
N THR A 288 1.96 4.50 -8.87
CA THR A 288 3.21 4.97 -9.49
C THR A 288 3.02 6.34 -10.13
N ASN A 289 4.05 7.19 -10.09
CA ASN A 289 4.03 8.51 -10.75
C ASN A 289 3.73 8.39 -12.24
N VAL A 290 4.38 7.44 -12.92
CA VAL A 290 4.21 7.19 -14.37
C VAL A 290 2.76 6.90 -14.73
N ALA A 291 2.02 6.15 -13.89
CA ALA A 291 0.61 5.85 -14.15
C ALA A 291 -0.28 7.10 -14.05
N VAL A 292 -0.02 7.98 -13.07
CA VAL A 292 -0.72 9.27 -12.93
C VAL A 292 -0.41 10.17 -14.13
N ASP A 293 0.88 10.27 -14.47
CA ASP A 293 1.37 11.15 -15.53
C ASP A 293 0.83 10.72 -16.89
N HIS A 294 0.69 9.41 -17.17
CA HIS A 294 0.04 8.93 -18.40
C HIS A 294 -1.42 9.38 -18.54
N VAL A 295 -2.19 9.41 -17.46
CA VAL A 295 -3.59 9.88 -17.51
C VAL A 295 -3.62 11.39 -17.74
N LEU A 296 -2.80 12.15 -17.01
CA LEU A 296 -2.76 13.61 -17.15
C LEU A 296 -2.22 14.06 -18.51
N ASN A 297 -1.21 13.40 -19.05
CA ASN A 297 -0.73 13.64 -20.42
C ASN A 297 -1.80 13.31 -21.45
N GLY A 298 -2.59 12.26 -21.22
CA GLY A 298 -3.75 11.94 -22.05
C GLY A 298 -4.81 13.05 -22.09
N LEU A 299 -4.97 13.78 -20.98
CA LEU A 299 -5.84 14.96 -20.88
C LEU A 299 -5.21 16.21 -21.50
N ALA A 300 -3.96 16.51 -21.15
CA ALA A 300 -3.21 17.67 -21.66
C ALA A 300 -3.05 17.63 -23.19
N GLY A 301 -2.75 16.46 -23.75
CA GLY A 301 -2.65 16.27 -25.20
C GLY A 301 -3.95 16.52 -25.98
N ARG A 302 -5.09 16.64 -25.27
CA ARG A 302 -6.41 16.96 -25.84
C ARG A 302 -6.87 18.38 -25.51
N GLY A 303 -5.94 19.25 -25.09
CA GLY A 303 -6.22 20.65 -24.79
C GLY A 303 -7.03 20.85 -23.50
N PHE A 304 -6.93 19.93 -22.54
CA PHE A 304 -7.48 20.15 -21.20
C PHE A 304 -6.42 20.82 -20.32
N GLU A 305 -6.63 22.09 -19.99
CA GLU A 305 -5.64 22.93 -19.28
C GLU A 305 -5.88 23.02 -17.76
N ASP A 306 -7.08 22.67 -17.28
CA ASP A 306 -7.48 22.75 -15.87
C ASP A 306 -6.98 21.56 -15.04
N LEU A 307 -5.67 21.29 -15.14
CA LEU A 307 -4.97 20.18 -14.49
C LEU A 307 -4.13 20.65 -13.29
N GLY A 308 -4.08 19.83 -12.24
CA GLY A 308 -3.13 19.96 -11.13
C GLY A 308 -2.38 18.65 -10.87
N ARG A 309 -1.06 18.66 -10.80
CA ARG A 309 -0.22 17.50 -10.44
C ARG A 309 0.46 17.73 -9.09
N ILE A 310 0.32 16.82 -8.14
CA ILE A 310 0.94 16.94 -6.80
C ILE A 310 2.01 15.85 -6.61
N GLY A 311 3.29 16.24 -6.53
CA GLY A 311 4.38 15.31 -6.27
C GLY A 311 5.76 15.95 -6.41
N SER A 312 6.81 15.17 -6.17
CA SER A 312 8.19 15.64 -6.31
C SER A 312 8.57 15.82 -7.78
N VAL A 313 9.13 16.99 -8.12
CA VAL A 313 9.56 17.35 -9.48
C VAL A 313 10.50 16.35 -10.13
N LYS A 314 11.36 15.69 -9.35
CA LYS A 314 12.29 14.67 -9.88
C LYS A 314 11.60 13.42 -10.45
N LYS A 315 10.33 13.19 -10.09
CA LYS A 315 9.58 11.96 -10.43
C LYS A 315 8.39 12.21 -11.35
N ILE A 316 8.13 13.46 -11.70
CA ILE A 316 7.02 13.88 -12.57
C ILE A 316 7.54 14.01 -14.00
N ASP A 317 6.71 13.62 -14.96
CA ASP A 317 6.97 13.85 -16.38
C ASP A 317 7.25 15.33 -16.69
N PRO A 318 8.33 15.68 -17.43
CA PRO A 318 8.69 17.06 -17.75
C PRO A 318 7.56 17.88 -18.39
N SER A 319 6.72 17.24 -19.20
CA SER A 319 5.61 17.91 -19.89
C SER A 319 4.50 18.38 -18.93
N LEU A 320 4.42 17.79 -17.74
CA LEU A 320 3.45 18.12 -16.69
C LEU A 320 3.97 19.11 -15.65
N LEU A 321 5.23 19.55 -15.73
CA LEU A 321 5.82 20.47 -14.76
C LEU A 321 5.03 21.79 -14.65
N ARG A 322 4.51 22.29 -15.77
CA ARG A 322 3.65 23.49 -15.80
C ARG A 322 2.33 23.35 -15.03
N TYR A 323 1.88 22.13 -14.79
CA TYR A 323 0.68 21.80 -14.01
C TYR A 323 1.03 21.38 -12.58
N THR A 324 2.31 21.38 -12.19
CA THR A 324 2.77 20.87 -10.90
C THR A 324 2.54 21.87 -9.77
N VAL A 325 1.88 21.40 -8.73
CA VAL A 325 1.65 22.13 -7.48
C VAL A 325 2.63 21.61 -6.44
N HIS A 326 3.39 22.54 -5.87
CA HIS A 326 4.44 22.24 -4.90
C HIS A 326 3.88 22.45 -3.49
N SER A 327 4.24 21.56 -2.55
CA SER A 327 3.80 21.70 -1.16
C SER A 327 4.47 22.94 -0.53
N LYS A 328 3.78 23.59 0.42
CA LYS A 328 4.35 24.71 1.22
C LYS A 328 5.62 24.31 1.98
N GLN A 329 5.89 23.01 2.13
CA GLN A 329 7.08 22.50 2.80
C GLN A 329 8.34 22.54 1.92
N ASP A 330 8.21 22.57 0.60
CA ASP A 330 9.38 22.61 -0.29
C ASP A 330 9.92 24.03 -0.37
N SER A 331 11.15 24.23 0.09
CA SER A 331 11.76 25.55 0.02
C SER A 331 12.02 25.93 -1.44
N LYS A 332 11.70 27.18 -1.82
CA LYS A 332 11.94 27.70 -3.19
C LYS A 332 13.38 27.44 -3.67
N LYS A 333 14.35 27.46 -2.74
CA LYS A 333 15.77 27.18 -3.00
C LYS A 333 16.04 25.72 -3.36
N GLU A 334 15.44 24.77 -2.66
CA GLU A 334 15.59 23.34 -2.96
C GLU A 334 14.99 22.98 -4.31
N LEU A 335 13.81 23.52 -4.61
CA LEU A 335 13.17 23.31 -5.90
C LEU A 335 14.00 23.85 -7.07
N VAL A 336 14.57 25.06 -6.94
CA VAL A 336 15.46 25.64 -7.96
C VAL A 336 16.73 24.80 -8.11
N ARG A 337 17.29 24.30 -7.00
CA ARG A 337 18.45 23.40 -7.04
C ARG A 337 18.11 22.12 -7.80
N ASP A 338 16.99 21.50 -7.48
CA ASP A 338 16.55 20.25 -8.09
C ASP A 338 16.23 20.43 -9.59
N LEU A 339 15.59 21.54 -9.98
CA LEU A 339 15.36 21.86 -11.40
C LEU A 339 16.66 22.08 -12.18
N ARG A 340 17.66 22.74 -11.59
CA ARG A 340 18.99 22.93 -12.21
C ARG A 340 19.75 21.62 -12.35
N GLU A 341 19.65 20.75 -11.35
CA GLU A 341 20.21 19.40 -11.40
C GLU A 341 19.58 18.60 -12.55
N MET A 342 18.25 18.60 -12.65
CA MET A 342 17.52 17.92 -13.73
C MET A 342 17.89 18.49 -15.10
N LEU A 343 18.00 19.82 -15.24
CA LEU A 343 18.41 20.47 -16.50
C LEU A 343 19.82 20.05 -16.95
N ALA A 344 20.73 19.84 -15.99
CA ALA A 344 22.09 19.36 -16.29
C ALA A 344 22.10 17.91 -16.81
N SER A 345 21.17 17.07 -16.33
CA SER A 345 21.09 15.64 -16.68
C SER A 345 20.04 15.27 -17.74
N CYS A 346 19.19 16.20 -18.20
CA CYS A 346 18.05 15.87 -19.05
C CYS A 346 18.40 15.75 -20.55
N ALA A 347 17.51 15.07 -21.29
CA ALA A 347 17.59 14.98 -22.74
C ALA A 347 17.33 16.34 -23.41
N PRO A 348 17.85 16.60 -24.63
CA PRO A 348 17.68 17.88 -25.32
C PRO A 348 16.21 18.29 -25.55
N GLN A 349 15.32 17.30 -25.71
CA GLN A 349 13.90 17.51 -25.95
C GLN A 349 13.15 17.99 -24.69
N GLU A 350 13.65 17.66 -23.51
CA GLU A 350 13.02 17.98 -22.22
C GLU A 350 13.52 19.31 -21.63
N ARG A 351 14.66 19.81 -22.11
CA ARG A 351 15.28 21.06 -21.63
C ARG A 351 14.33 22.24 -21.65
N ALA A 352 13.54 22.37 -22.71
CA ALA A 352 12.58 23.47 -22.86
C ALA A 352 11.57 23.51 -21.71
N HIS A 353 11.10 22.35 -21.25
CA HIS A 353 10.14 22.26 -20.14
C HIS A 353 10.77 22.67 -18.80
N TYR A 354 12.01 22.22 -18.54
CA TYR A 354 12.73 22.60 -17.33
C TYR A 354 13.11 24.08 -17.30
N GLU A 355 13.52 24.66 -18.43
CA GLU A 355 13.82 26.09 -18.54
C GLU A 355 12.58 26.97 -18.35
N GLU A 356 11.45 26.57 -18.92
CA GLU A 356 10.18 27.28 -18.76
C GLU A 356 9.73 27.27 -17.30
N GLU A 357 9.78 26.11 -16.63
CA GLU A 357 9.41 25.99 -15.22
C GLU A 357 10.38 26.76 -14.32
N LEU A 358 11.69 26.69 -14.58
CA LEU A 358 12.69 27.45 -13.82
C LEU A 358 12.43 28.96 -13.89
N ARG A 359 12.12 29.49 -15.08
CA ARG A 359 11.71 30.90 -15.26
C ARG A 359 10.41 31.21 -14.52
N ALA A 360 9.44 30.30 -14.51
CA ALA A 360 8.19 30.47 -13.78
C ALA A 360 8.40 30.50 -12.25
N VAL A 361 9.35 29.71 -11.73
CA VAL A 361 9.73 29.71 -10.31
C VAL A 361 10.43 31.01 -9.92
N GLU A 362 11.34 31.50 -10.75
CA GLU A 362 12.12 32.71 -10.49
C GLU A 362 11.25 33.98 -10.52
N THR A 363 10.25 34.05 -11.42
CA THR A 363 9.36 35.22 -11.61
C THR A 363 8.19 35.33 -10.62
N ASP A 364 8.15 34.49 -9.58
CA ASP A 364 7.14 34.50 -8.49
C ASP A 364 5.67 34.45 -8.94
N ARG A 365 5.40 33.98 -10.17
CA ARG A 365 4.05 33.69 -10.68
C ARG A 365 3.32 32.57 -9.90
N LYS A 366 3.93 32.04 -8.84
CA LYS A 366 3.51 30.87 -8.07
C LYS A 366 2.40 31.11 -7.07
N ALA A 367 2.17 32.35 -6.62
CA ALA A 367 0.96 32.67 -5.86
C ALA A 367 -0.32 32.28 -6.63
N LYS A 368 -0.26 32.38 -7.97
CA LYS A 368 -1.34 31.93 -8.87
C LYS A 368 -1.43 30.41 -9.02
N ALA A 369 -0.37 29.64 -8.76
CA ALA A 369 -0.36 28.18 -8.91
C ALA A 369 -1.11 27.46 -7.78
N SER A 370 -1.01 27.97 -6.54
CA SER A 370 -1.85 27.47 -5.43
C SER A 370 -3.32 27.89 -5.59
N GLU A 371 -3.59 29.06 -6.17
CA GLU A 371 -4.95 29.50 -6.51
C GLU A 371 -5.55 28.66 -7.66
N ARG A 372 -4.72 28.22 -8.62
CA ARG A 372 -5.08 27.27 -9.68
C ARG A 372 -5.54 25.92 -9.13
N LEU A 373 -5.01 25.43 -8.00
CA LEU A 373 -5.49 24.18 -7.39
C LEU A 373 -6.96 24.30 -6.95
N GLY A 374 -7.36 25.47 -6.44
CA GLY A 374 -8.76 25.74 -6.08
C GLY A 374 -9.71 25.83 -7.29
N ARG A 375 -9.16 25.93 -8.52
CA ARG A 375 -9.90 25.97 -9.79
C ARG A 375 -9.68 24.75 -10.68
N ALA A 376 -8.73 23.87 -10.34
CA ALA A 376 -8.39 22.72 -11.16
C ALA A 376 -9.53 21.71 -11.11
N ALA A 377 -10.06 21.36 -12.28
CA ALA A 377 -11.13 20.39 -12.41
C ALA A 377 -10.60 18.96 -12.29
N VAL A 378 -9.32 18.71 -12.61
CA VAL A 378 -8.69 17.38 -12.44
C VAL A 378 -7.36 17.50 -11.71
N VAL A 379 -7.20 16.72 -10.62
CA VAL A 379 -5.97 16.68 -9.82
C VAL A 379 -5.39 15.28 -9.82
N GLY A 380 -4.09 15.14 -10.10
CA GLY A 380 -3.35 13.87 -10.08
C GLY A 380 -2.36 13.77 -8.92
N VAL A 381 -2.48 12.71 -8.12
CA VAL A 381 -1.63 12.45 -6.94
C VAL A 381 -1.27 10.98 -6.84
N THR A 382 -0.13 10.65 -6.22
CA THR A 382 0.20 9.27 -5.88
C THR A 382 -0.54 8.84 -4.62
N CYS A 383 -0.84 7.55 -4.46
CA CYS A 383 -1.52 7.03 -3.27
C CYS A 383 -0.66 7.09 -1.98
N HIS A 384 0.64 7.37 -2.11
CA HIS A 384 1.62 7.41 -1.04
C HIS A 384 2.09 8.82 -0.74
#